data_AF-A0A820X075-F1
#
_entry.id   AF-A0A820X075-F1
#
_cell.length_a   1.000
_cell.length_b   1.000
_cell.length_c   1.000
_cell.angle_alpha   90.00
_cell.angle_beta   90.00
_cell.angle_gamma   90.00
#
_symmetry.space_group_name_H-M   'P 1'
#
loop_
_entity.id
_entity.type
_entity.pdbx_description
1 polymer ?
#
loop_
_entity_poly.entity_id
_entity_poly.type
_entity_poly.pdbx_seq_one_letter_code
_entity_poly.pdbx_strand_id
1 'polypeptide(L)'
;MSDSVNFQHWILWNSYTKDPTVGPDPGMTLLGLSTNNPDGVEPLPDAIAANEKFTQSLFIPVSGTSRIRFRVINGASLSMYKFFIDSLPLHIIELDQTNTVPYNVSSFVINVAQRVSFYIDLSELDPIYS
;
A
#
# COMPACT_ATOMS: atom_id res chain seq x y z
N MET A 1 17.14 -28.99 -4.94
CA MET A 1 17.16 -27.51 -4.89
C MET A 1 15.80 -27.08 -4.40
N SER A 2 15.72 -26.50 -3.20
CA SER A 2 14.48 -26.04 -2.59
C SER A 2 14.35 -24.56 -2.90
N ASP A 3 13.50 -24.21 -3.87
CA ASP A 3 13.23 -22.83 -4.22
C ASP A 3 12.34 -22.20 -3.14
N SER A 4 12.98 -21.45 -2.25
CA SER A 4 12.31 -20.66 -1.22
C SER A 4 11.62 -19.46 -1.88
N VAL A 5 10.32 -19.56 -2.15
CA VAL A 5 9.52 -18.40 -2.58
C VAL A 5 9.30 -17.49 -1.36
N ASN A 6 10.09 -16.43 -1.25
CA ASN A 6 9.91 -15.40 -0.23
C ASN A 6 8.66 -14.57 -0.57
N PHE A 7 7.58 -14.75 0.19
CA PHE A 7 6.37 -13.94 0.07
C PHE A 7 6.52 -12.67 0.91
N GLN A 8 6.62 -11.51 0.27
CA GLN A 8 6.49 -10.22 0.95
C GLN A 8 5.04 -9.76 0.84
N HIS A 9 4.30 -9.81 1.96
CA HIS A 9 2.99 -9.20 2.08
C HIS A 9 3.16 -7.71 2.40
N TRP A 10 2.40 -6.86 1.72
CA TRP A 10 2.38 -5.41 1.88
C TRP A 10 0.96 -4.99 2.26
N ILE A 11 0.75 -4.63 3.52
CA ILE A 11 -0.54 -4.13 4.00
C ILE A 11 -0.42 -2.62 4.23
N LEU A 12 -1.22 -1.84 3.52
CA LEU A 12 -1.34 -0.40 3.67
C LEU A 12 -2.50 -0.05 4.61
N TRP A 13 -2.26 0.81 5.58
CA TRP A 13 -3.25 1.27 6.57
C TRP A 13 -3.27 2.80 6.67
N ASN A 14 -4.45 3.37 6.91
CA ASN A 14 -4.59 4.75 7.36
C ASN A 14 -4.22 4.85 8.85
N SER A 15 -3.45 5.89 9.21
CA SER A 15 -3.30 6.32 10.62
C SER A 15 -4.14 7.55 10.91
N TYR A 16 -4.71 7.59 12.11
CA TYR A 16 -5.32 8.79 12.69
C TYR A 16 -4.71 8.99 14.07
N THR A 17 -3.97 10.08 14.23
CA THR A 17 -3.44 10.59 15.49
C THR A 17 -4.36 11.68 16.03
N LYS A 18 -4.34 11.82 17.35
CA LYS A 18 -5.16 12.80 18.07
C LYS A 18 -4.55 14.18 17.86
N ASP A 19 -5.33 15.19 17.45
CA ASP A 19 -4.89 16.58 17.47
C ASP A 19 -4.56 16.99 18.93
N PRO A 20 -3.33 17.41 19.25
CA PRO A 20 -2.94 17.77 20.61
C PRO A 20 -3.47 19.15 21.06
N THR A 21 -4.09 19.93 20.17
CA THR A 21 -4.57 21.30 20.45
C THR A 21 -6.04 21.37 20.85
N VAL A 22 -6.80 20.31 20.59
CA VAL A 22 -8.20 20.18 20.99
C VAL A 22 -8.23 19.37 22.30
N GLY A 23 -9.18 19.68 23.18
CA GLY A 23 -9.34 19.00 24.49
C GLY A 23 -9.59 17.49 24.35
N PRO A 24 -10.20 16.81 25.35
CA PRO A 24 -10.52 15.39 25.21
C PRO A 24 -11.46 15.17 24.02
N ASP A 25 -10.87 14.84 22.86
CA ASP A 25 -11.63 14.69 21.63
C ASP A 25 -12.49 13.44 21.72
N PRO A 26 -13.78 13.54 21.40
CA PRO A 26 -14.74 12.46 21.49
C PRO A 26 -14.62 11.49 20.30
N GLY A 27 -13.39 11.15 19.89
CA GLY A 27 -13.12 10.26 18.76
C GLY A 27 -13.64 10.79 17.41
N MET A 28 -13.14 10.18 16.33
CA MET A 28 -13.48 10.57 14.96
C MET A 28 -14.99 10.43 14.66
N THR A 29 -15.69 9.55 15.38
CA THR A 29 -17.13 9.31 15.23
C THR A 29 -17.98 10.50 15.69
N LEU A 30 -17.56 11.24 16.73
CA LEU A 30 -18.35 12.40 17.19
C LEU A 30 -18.08 13.65 16.33
N LEU A 31 -16.92 13.76 15.67
CA LEU A 31 -16.65 14.81 14.69
C LEU A 31 -17.43 14.58 13.38
N GLY A 32 -17.42 13.34 12.86
CA GLY A 32 -18.08 12.98 11.60
C GLY A 32 -19.61 13.14 11.62
N LEU A 33 -20.25 12.82 12.75
CA LEU A 33 -21.71 12.92 12.94
C LEU A 33 -22.10 14.13 13.81
N SER A 34 -21.45 15.28 13.62
CA SER A 34 -21.76 16.52 14.35
C SER A 34 -22.49 17.53 13.49
N THR A 35 -23.27 18.41 14.14
CA THR A 35 -23.81 19.63 13.51
C THR A 35 -22.72 20.58 13.01
N ASN A 36 -21.46 20.37 13.46
CA ASN A 36 -20.29 21.15 13.06
C ASN A 36 -19.59 20.56 11.82
N ASN A 37 -20.10 19.44 11.28
CA ASN A 37 -19.71 18.88 9.99
C ASN A 37 -20.94 18.79 9.05
N PRO A 38 -21.58 19.93 8.72
CA PRO A 38 -22.82 19.92 7.93
C PRO A 38 -22.65 19.33 6.53
N ASP A 39 -21.42 19.34 6.02
CA ASP A 39 -21.05 18.82 4.70
C ASP A 39 -20.67 17.34 4.73
N GLY A 40 -20.65 16.71 5.92
CA GLY A 40 -20.31 15.30 6.08
C GLY A 40 -18.89 14.98 5.60
N VAL A 41 -17.96 15.91 5.76
CA VAL A 41 -16.57 15.75 5.32
C VAL A 41 -15.94 14.62 6.13
N GLU A 42 -15.48 13.59 5.42
CA GLU A 42 -14.72 12.51 6.01
C GLU A 42 -13.35 13.01 6.47
N PRO A 43 -12.86 12.57 7.63
CA PRO A 43 -11.58 13.03 8.14
C PRO A 43 -10.42 12.54 7.30
N LEU A 44 -9.48 13.44 7.02
CA LEU A 44 -8.25 13.10 6.33
C LEU A 44 -7.35 12.26 7.26
N PRO A 45 -6.69 11.21 6.73
CA PRO A 45 -5.71 10.44 7.49
C PRO A 45 -4.43 11.24 7.70
N ASP A 46 -3.78 11.03 8.84
CA ASP A 46 -2.54 11.73 9.21
C ASP A 46 -1.30 11.09 8.59
N ALA A 47 -1.34 9.78 8.38
CA ALA A 47 -0.23 9.03 7.82
C ALA A 47 -0.67 7.74 7.12
N ILE A 48 0.25 7.18 6.35
CA ILE A 48 0.17 5.84 5.79
C ILE A 48 1.08 4.93 6.62
N ALA A 49 0.57 3.78 7.04
CA ALA A 49 1.40 2.69 7.54
C ALA A 49 1.55 1.63 6.45
N ALA A 50 2.78 1.15 6.25
CA ALA A 50 3.07 -0.01 5.43
C ALA A 50 3.65 -1.10 6.34
N ASN A 51 3.03 -2.28 6.36
CA ASN A 51 3.43 -3.40 7.22
C ASN A 51 3.57 -2.99 8.69
N GLU A 52 2.52 -2.34 9.22
CA GLU A 52 2.42 -1.88 10.63
C GLU A 52 3.43 -0.80 11.03
N LYS A 53 4.24 -0.30 10.09
CA LYS A 53 5.23 0.74 10.35
C LYS A 53 4.77 2.08 9.79
N PHE A 54 4.70 3.08 10.67
CA PHE A 54 4.65 4.49 10.30
C PHE A 54 6.07 4.95 9.97
N THR A 55 6.49 4.73 8.73
CA THR A 55 7.83 5.08 8.28
C THR A 55 7.77 5.78 6.94
N GLN A 56 8.67 6.74 6.73
CA GLN A 56 8.89 7.33 5.41
C GLN A 56 9.61 6.35 4.47
N SER A 57 10.24 5.30 5.03
CA SER A 57 11.04 4.35 4.24
C SER A 57 10.93 2.92 4.78
N LEU A 58 10.60 1.99 3.90
CA LEU A 58 10.54 0.56 4.16
C LEU A 58 11.60 -0.13 3.29
N PHE A 59 12.58 -0.77 3.94
CA PHE A 59 13.63 -1.51 3.24
C PHE A 59 13.22 -2.97 3.08
N ILE A 60 13.24 -3.47 1.84
CA ILE A 60 13.03 -4.89 1.54
C ILE A 60 14.39 -5.48 1.18
N PRO A 61 14.92 -6.42 1.98
CA PRO A 61 16.13 -7.14 1.59
C PRO A 61 15.80 -8.07 0.43
N VAL A 62 16.51 -7.91 -0.69
CA VAL A 62 16.42 -8.85 -1.82
C VAL A 62 17.50 -9.91 -1.69
N SER A 63 17.11 -11.17 -1.58
CA SER A 63 18.04 -12.30 -1.52
C SER A 63 18.21 -12.92 -2.91
N GLY A 64 19.34 -12.66 -3.59
CA GLY A 64 19.92 -13.44 -4.70
C GLY A 64 19.03 -13.82 -5.91
N THR A 65 17.78 -13.40 -5.92
CA THR A 65 16.75 -13.80 -6.88
C THR A 65 16.45 -12.60 -7.75
N SER A 66 16.49 -12.77 -9.07
CA SER A 66 16.15 -11.71 -10.01
C SER A 66 14.66 -11.36 -9.95
N ARG A 67 13.78 -12.30 -9.62
CA ARG A 67 12.34 -12.07 -9.56
C ARG A 67 11.77 -12.12 -8.15
N ILE A 68 10.99 -11.10 -7.82
CA ILE A 68 10.33 -10.97 -6.51
C ILE A 68 8.84 -10.78 -6.72
N ARG A 69 8.03 -11.61 -6.06
CA ARG A 69 6.58 -11.45 -6.04
C ARG A 69 6.14 -10.61 -4.84
N PHE A 70 5.35 -9.60 -5.10
CA PHE A 70 4.68 -8.77 -4.10
C PHE A 70 3.19 -9.10 -4.03
N ARG A 71 2.64 -8.97 -2.83
CA ARG A 71 1.19 -8.95 -2.58
C ARG A 71 0.84 -7.65 -1.88
N VAL A 72 0.25 -6.72 -2.60
CA VAL A 72 -0.19 -5.44 -2.06
C VAL A 72 -1.66 -5.55 -1.67
N ILE A 73 -1.96 -5.15 -0.45
CA ILE A 73 -3.28 -5.19 0.17
C ILE A 73 -3.55 -3.79 0.69
N ASN A 74 -4.62 -3.17 0.23
CA ASN A 74 -5.10 -1.93 0.85
C ASN A 74 -6.06 -2.29 1.99
N GLY A 75 -5.54 -2.25 3.22
CA GLY A 75 -6.31 -2.43 4.46
C GLY A 75 -6.82 -1.13 5.07
N ALA A 76 -6.67 0.01 4.39
CA ALA A 76 -7.14 1.30 4.91
C ALA A 76 -8.66 1.33 5.07
N SER A 77 -9.17 2.22 5.91
CA SER A 77 -10.61 2.43 6.12
C SER A 77 -11.25 3.37 5.10
N LEU A 78 -10.46 4.23 4.44
CA LEU A 78 -10.97 5.31 3.59
C LEU A 78 -10.10 5.55 2.34
N SER A 79 -8.77 5.50 2.47
CA SER A 79 -7.88 6.01 1.44
C SER A 79 -7.65 5.02 0.31
N MET A 80 -7.63 5.55 -0.92
CA MET A 80 -7.11 4.88 -2.10
C MET A 80 -5.64 5.23 -2.26
N TYR A 81 -4.83 4.28 -2.74
CA TYR A 81 -3.41 4.51 -2.97
C TYR A 81 -3.03 4.25 -4.42
N LYS A 82 -2.09 5.06 -4.94
CA LYS A 82 -1.40 4.76 -6.18
C LYS A 82 -0.06 4.12 -5.84
N PHE A 83 0.16 2.91 -6.35
CA PHE A 83 1.40 2.16 -6.13
C PHE A 83 2.23 2.14 -7.42
N PHE A 84 3.54 2.36 -7.27
CA PHE A 84 4.54 2.25 -8.33
C PHE A 84 5.91 1.93 -7.71
N ILE A 85 6.82 1.42 -8.55
CA ILE A 85 8.23 1.25 -8.21
C ILE A 85 9.01 2.02 -9.27
N ASP A 86 9.92 2.87 -8.83
CA ASP A 86 10.73 3.67 -9.75
C ASP A 86 11.58 2.77 -10.64
N SER A 87 11.56 3.07 -11.94
CA SER A 87 12.37 2.40 -12.96
C SER A 87 12.16 0.89 -13.10
N LEU A 88 11.04 0.34 -12.62
CA LEU A 88 10.68 -1.07 -12.81
C LEU A 88 9.21 -1.23 -13.21
N PRO A 89 8.91 -1.98 -14.29
CA PRO A 89 7.54 -2.34 -14.61
C PRO A 89 6.99 -3.33 -13.59
N LEU A 90 5.69 -3.23 -13.33
CA LEU A 90 4.95 -4.13 -12.46
C LEU A 90 4.25 -5.15 -13.33
N HIS A 91 4.59 -6.42 -13.17
CA HIS A 91 3.97 -7.52 -13.92
C HIS A 91 2.80 -8.08 -13.10
N ILE A 92 1.59 -7.59 -13.35
CA ILE A 92 0.38 -8.00 -12.62
C ILE A 92 0.02 -9.43 -12.98
N ILE A 93 -0.29 -10.25 -11.96
CA ILE A 93 -0.64 -11.66 -12.13
C ILE A 93 -1.93 -12.06 -11.41
N GLU A 94 -2.39 -11.27 -10.45
CA GLU A 94 -3.58 -11.57 -9.64
C GLU A 94 -4.26 -10.28 -9.18
N LEU A 95 -5.59 -10.24 -9.25
CA LEU A 95 -6.44 -9.17 -8.71
C LEU A 95 -7.50 -9.80 -7.81
N ASP A 96 -7.58 -9.39 -6.54
CA ASP A 96 -8.54 -9.88 -5.54
C ASP A 96 -8.63 -11.42 -5.48
N GLN A 97 -7.47 -12.09 -5.50
CA GLN A 97 -7.33 -13.56 -5.54
C GLN A 97 -7.83 -14.24 -6.82
N THR A 98 -8.16 -13.46 -7.86
CA THR A 98 -8.46 -13.95 -9.20
C THR A 98 -7.21 -13.84 -10.07
N ASN A 99 -6.76 -14.96 -10.62
CA ASN A 99 -5.62 -14.98 -11.53
C ASN A 99 -5.94 -14.21 -12.82
N THR A 100 -4.93 -13.51 -13.34
CA THR A 100 -5.01 -12.77 -14.60
C THR A 100 -3.97 -13.30 -15.58
N VAL A 101 -4.18 -13.06 -16.87
CA VAL A 101 -3.09 -13.20 -17.85
C VAL A 101 -2.06 -12.12 -17.53
N PRO A 102 -0.77 -12.43 -17.37
CA PRO A 102 0.22 -11.42 -16.98
C PRO A 102 0.24 -10.21 -17.91
N TYR A 103 0.20 -9.01 -17.32
CA TYR A 103 0.29 -7.76 -18.06
C TYR A 103 1.09 -6.71 -17.28
N ASN A 104 1.70 -5.79 -18.02
CA ASN A 104 2.68 -4.86 -17.46
C ASN A 104 2.06 -3.48 -17.28
N VAL A 105 2.32 -2.87 -16.13
CA VAL A 105 1.93 -1.50 -15.81
C VAL A 105 3.08 -0.76 -15.14
N SER A 106 3.14 0.56 -15.30
CA SER A 106 4.09 1.40 -14.54
C SER A 106 3.58 1.76 -13.14
N SER A 107 2.25 1.76 -12.96
CA SER A 107 1.58 2.04 -11.70
C SER A 107 0.17 1.49 -11.72
N PHE A 108 -0.42 1.30 -10.54
CA PHE A 108 -1.84 0.99 -10.41
C PHE A 108 -2.45 1.73 -9.21
N VAL A 109 -3.76 1.94 -9.24
CA VAL A 109 -4.52 2.44 -8.10
C VAL A 109 -5.18 1.25 -7.40
N ILE A 110 -5.12 1.22 -6.07
CA ILE A 110 -5.71 0.18 -5.23
C ILE A 110 -6.71 0.80 -4.26
N ASN A 111 -7.97 0.38 -4.38
CA ASN A 111 -9.04 0.82 -3.48
C ASN A 111 -9.03 0.04 -2.17
N VAL A 112 -9.73 0.55 -1.17
CA VAL A 112 -9.93 -0.13 0.12
C VAL A 112 -10.42 -1.56 -0.10
N ALA A 113 -9.87 -2.50 0.68
CA ALA A 113 -10.13 -3.94 0.65
C ALA A 113 -9.66 -4.70 -0.61
N GLN A 114 -9.03 -4.01 -1.57
CA GLN A 114 -8.48 -4.67 -2.76
C GLN A 114 -7.09 -5.26 -2.51
N ARG A 115 -6.76 -6.28 -3.29
CA ARG A 115 -5.47 -6.99 -3.31
C ARG A 115 -4.96 -7.12 -4.73
N VAL A 116 -3.68 -6.82 -4.92
CA VAL A 116 -2.99 -6.98 -6.21
C VAL A 116 -1.72 -7.79 -5.97
N SER A 117 -1.55 -8.89 -6.72
CA SER A 117 -0.25 -9.55 -6.82
C SER A 117 0.44 -9.15 -8.11
N PHE A 118 1.70 -8.77 -8.00
CA PHE A 118 2.59 -8.56 -9.13
C PHE A 118 3.97 -9.12 -8.84
N TYR A 119 4.81 -9.25 -9.86
CA TYR A 119 6.23 -9.45 -9.66
C TYR A 119 7.03 -8.32 -10.32
N ILE A 120 8.26 -8.13 -9.83
CA ILE A 120 9.30 -7.35 -10.51
C ILE A 120 10.41 -8.30 -10.93
N ASP A 121 11.15 -7.90 -11.96
CA ASP A 121 12.39 -8.54 -12.38
C ASP A 121 13.53 -7.52 -12.26
N LEU A 122 14.47 -7.75 -11.34
CA LEU A 122 15.63 -6.90 -11.13
C LEU A 122 16.61 -6.91 -12.31
N SER A 123 16.50 -7.87 -13.23
CA SER A 123 17.25 -7.80 -14.50
C SER A 123 16.72 -6.70 -15.44
N GLU A 124 15.51 -6.18 -15.18
CA GLU A 124 14.91 -5.07 -15.90
C GLU A 124 15.20 -3.70 -15.23
N LEU A 125 15.95 -3.69 -14.11
CA LEU A 125 16.30 -2.46 -13.41
C LEU A 125 17.27 -1.63 -14.27
N ASP A 126 16.96 -0.34 -14.42
CA ASP A 126 17.86 0.59 -15.10
C ASP A 126 19.23 0.65 -14.39
N PRO A 127 20.35 0.50 -15.11
CA PRO A 127 21.71 0.57 -14.54
C PRO A 127 22.02 1.83 -13.72
N ILE A 128 21.27 2.92 -13.88
CA ILE A 128 21.43 4.13 -13.06
C ILE A 128 21.08 3.87 -11.57
N TYR A 129 20.31 2.82 -11.30
CA TYR A 129 19.87 2.42 -9.95
C TYR A 129 20.56 1.14 -9.42
N SER A 130 21.58 0.61 -10.11
CA SER A 130 22.36 -0.56 -9.67
C SER A 130 23.53 -0.23 -8.75
#